data_AF-A0A1J3EDK0-F1
#
_entry.id   AF-A0A1J3EDK0-F1
#
_cell.length_a   1.000
_cell.length_b   1.000
_cell.length_c   1.000
_cell.angle_alpha   90.00
_cell.angle_beta   90.00
_cell.angle_gamma   90.00
#
_symmetry.space_group_name_H-M   'P 1'
#
loop_
_entity.id
_entity.type
_entity.pdbx_description
1 polymer ?
#
loop_
_entity_poly.entity_id
_entity_poly.type
_entity_poly.pdbx_seq_one_letter_code
_entity_poly.pdbx_strand_id
1 'polypeptide(L)'
;KTEFLVKKMNWPIKSVALFPHVLGFSMEKRIVPRCNVVKALMSKGLRGNRGSKLPSMEYVLKIADEAFLNKYVMRHSDKELVGELLAIFTRDHAS
;
A
#
# COMPACT_ATOMS: atom_id res chain seq x y z
N LYS A 1 -11.57 3.30 -9.29
CA LYS A 1 -10.64 2.37 -8.59
C LYS A 1 -9.56 1.81 -9.53
N THR A 2 -9.93 1.19 -10.65
CA THR A 2 -8.96 0.65 -11.63
C THR A 2 -7.96 1.69 -12.14
N GLU A 3 -8.43 2.89 -12.49
CA GLU A 3 -7.52 3.96 -12.93
C GLU A 3 -6.48 4.34 -11.86
N PHE A 4 -6.87 4.40 -10.59
CA PHE A 4 -5.95 4.67 -9.49
C PHE A 4 -4.89 3.56 -9.38
N LEU A 5 -5.31 2.30 -9.40
CA LEU A 5 -4.41 1.15 -9.28
C LEU A 5 -3.45 1.04 -10.48
N VAL A 6 -3.93 1.29 -11.69
CA VAL A 6 -3.12 1.16 -12.91
C VAL A 6 -2.27 2.39 -13.17
N LYS A 7 -2.88 3.58 -13.19
CA LYS A 7 -2.15 4.81 -13.57
C LYS A 7 -1.35 5.39 -12.41
N LYS A 8 -1.93 5.49 -11.21
CA LYS A 8 -1.24 6.15 -10.07
C LYS A 8 -0.26 5.24 -9.34
N MET A 9 -0.56 3.94 -9.28
CA MET A 9 0.27 2.95 -8.59
C MET A 9 1.11 2.10 -9.54
N ASN A 10 0.93 2.25 -10.86
CA ASN A 10 1.67 1.54 -11.89
C ASN A 10 1.53 0.01 -11.82
N TRP A 11 0.41 -0.51 -11.28
CA TRP A 11 0.13 -1.94 -11.37
C TRP A 11 -0.35 -2.31 -12.78
N PRO A 12 0.10 -3.46 -13.33
CA PRO A 12 -0.39 -3.93 -14.61
C PRO A 12 -1.91 -4.15 -14.59
N ILE A 13 -2.60 -3.79 -15.68
CA ILE A 13 -4.05 -4.08 -15.82
C ILE A 13 -4.34 -5.58 -15.67
N LYS A 14 -3.42 -6.46 -16.09
CA LYS A 14 -3.49 -7.91 -15.89
C LYS A 14 -3.60 -8.29 -14.41
N SER A 15 -2.95 -7.56 -13.51
CA SER A 15 -3.07 -7.80 -12.06
C SER A 15 -4.46 -7.46 -11.54
N VAL A 16 -5.12 -6.43 -12.08
CA VAL A 16 -6.51 -6.11 -11.73
C VAL A 16 -7.47 -7.17 -12.27
N ALA A 17 -7.26 -7.61 -13.51
CA ALA A 17 -8.07 -8.65 -14.14
C ALA A 17 -7.97 -10.01 -13.42
N LEU A 18 -6.80 -10.36 -12.88
CA LEU A 18 -6.60 -11.59 -12.09
C LEU A 18 -7.27 -11.52 -10.70
N PHE A 19 -7.41 -10.33 -10.13
CA PHE A 19 -7.92 -10.15 -8.76
C PHE A 19 -9.03 -9.10 -8.69
N PRO A 20 -10.16 -9.27 -9.42
CA PRO A 20 -11.21 -8.26 -9.51
C PRO A 20 -11.87 -7.98 -8.15
N HIS A 21 -11.86 -8.95 -7.24
CA HIS A 21 -12.41 -8.80 -5.88
C HIS A 21 -11.76 -7.66 -5.09
N VAL A 22 -10.53 -7.23 -5.41
CA VAL A 22 -9.90 -6.08 -4.74
C VAL A 22 -10.63 -4.76 -5.01
N LEU A 23 -11.40 -4.69 -6.11
CA LEU A 23 -12.23 -3.53 -6.42
C LEU A 23 -13.43 -3.42 -5.49
N GLY A 24 -13.78 -4.49 -4.75
CA GLY A 24 -14.81 -4.46 -3.71
C GLY A 24 -14.38 -3.71 -2.44
N PHE A 25 -13.08 -3.55 -2.19
CA PHE A 25 -12.60 -2.84 -0.99
C PHE A 25 -12.88 -1.34 -1.04
N SER A 26 -13.09 -0.73 0.15
CA SER A 26 -13.27 0.72 0.28
C SER A 26 -12.03 1.48 -0.21
N MET A 27 -12.25 2.58 -0.95
CA MET A 27 -11.15 3.45 -1.37
C MET A 27 -10.51 4.14 -0.17
N GLU A 28 -11.33 4.82 0.62
CA GLU A 28 -10.90 5.63 1.76
C GLU A 28 -10.36 4.77 2.90
N LYS A 29 -11.03 3.65 3.22
CA LYS A 29 -10.66 2.84 4.39
C LYS A 29 -9.56 1.81 4.12
N ARG A 30 -9.24 1.50 2.86
CA ARG A 30 -8.32 0.39 2.55
C ARG A 30 -7.41 0.64 1.36
N ILE A 31 -7.93 0.98 0.19
CA ILE A 31 -7.10 1.07 -1.02
C ILE A 31 -6.12 2.25 -0.92
N VAL A 32 -6.62 3.46 -0.70
CA VAL A 32 -5.81 4.68 -0.69
C VAL A 32 -4.77 4.68 0.43
N PRO A 33 -5.11 4.39 1.71
CA PRO A 33 -4.12 4.40 2.78
C PRO A 33 -2.95 3.45 2.52
N ARG A 34 -3.26 2.22 2.12
CA ARG A 34 -2.24 1.19 1.86
C ARG A 34 -1.38 1.50 0.64
N CYS A 35 -2.00 2.02 -0.41
CA CYS A 35 -1.27 2.41 -1.62
C CYS A 35 -0.35 3.60 -1.36
N ASN A 36 -0.77 4.56 -0.53
CA ASN A 36 0.06 5.71 -0.17
C ASN A 36 1.30 5.28 0.64
N VAL A 37 1.14 4.36 1.61
CA VAL A 37 2.27 3.77 2.34
C VAL A 37 3.25 3.09 1.37
N VAL A 38 2.74 2.24 0.46
CA VAL A 38 3.58 1.57 -0.55
C VAL A 38 4.30 2.58 -1.44
N LYS A 39 3.62 3.64 -1.87
CA LYS A 39 4.18 4.69 -2.71
C LYS A 39 5.30 5.45 -2.00
N ALA A 40 5.10 5.82 -0.73
CA ALA A 40 6.10 6.49 0.09
C ALA A 40 7.36 5.64 0.31
N LEU A 41 7.18 4.34 0.56
CA LEU A 41 8.29 3.39 0.66
C LEU A 41 9.06 3.27 -0.64
N MET A 42 8.35 3.24 -1.78
CA MET A 42 8.99 3.16 -3.10
C MET A 42 9.76 4.42 -3.46
N SER A 43 9.23 5.61 -3.16
CA SER A 43 9.94 6.87 -3.43
C SER A 43 11.20 7.03 -2.58
N LYS A 44 11.25 6.39 -1.40
CA LYS A 44 12.43 6.36 -0.52
C LYS A 44 13.38 5.19 -0.81
N GLY A 45 13.03 4.28 -1.72
CA GLY A 45 13.84 3.08 -2.04
C GLY A 45 13.85 1.99 -0.95
N LEU A 46 12.97 2.07 0.05
CA LEU A 46 13.06 1.31 1.31
C LEU A 46 12.42 -0.09 1.27
N ARG A 47 12.46 -0.79 0.14
CA ARG A 47 11.84 -2.13 -0.03
C ARG A 47 12.82 -3.31 -0.03
N GLY A 48 13.88 -3.26 0.79
CA GLY A 48 14.73 -4.40 1.15
C GLY A 48 15.32 -5.23 -0.01
N ASN A 49 15.88 -6.41 0.30
CA ASN A 49 16.58 -7.34 -0.63
C ASN A 49 15.76 -7.86 -1.84
N ARG A 50 14.55 -7.34 -2.11
CA ARG A 50 13.72 -7.65 -3.28
C ARG A 50 13.71 -6.54 -4.34
N GLY A 51 14.55 -5.51 -4.16
CA GLY A 51 14.68 -4.39 -5.10
C GLY A 51 13.47 -3.45 -5.13
N SER A 52 13.53 -2.44 -6.00
CA SER A 52 12.50 -1.42 -6.26
C SER A 52 11.20 -1.97 -6.91
N LYS A 53 11.02 -3.29 -6.98
CA LYS A 53 9.92 -3.94 -7.71
C LYS A 53 8.61 -3.83 -6.95
N LEU A 54 7.62 -3.10 -7.49
CA LEU A 54 6.24 -2.94 -6.97
C LEU A 54 5.66 -4.24 -6.33
N PRO A 55 5.06 -4.19 -5.12
CA PRO A 55 4.58 -5.40 -4.45
C PRO A 55 3.32 -5.95 -5.14
N SER A 56 2.94 -7.20 -4.82
CA SER A 56 1.68 -7.77 -5.30
C SER A 56 0.50 -6.91 -4.82
N MET A 57 -0.29 -6.41 -5.77
CA MET A 57 -1.49 -5.60 -5.51
C MET A 57 -2.50 -6.35 -4.63
N GLU A 58 -2.77 -7.61 -4.96
CA GLU A 58 -3.70 -8.47 -4.21
C GLU A 58 -3.25 -8.58 -2.76
N TYR A 59 -1.98 -8.88 -2.53
CA TYR A 59 -1.47 -9.04 -1.18
C TYR A 59 -1.52 -7.73 -0.37
N VAL A 60 -1.16 -6.60 -0.99
CA VAL A 60 -1.27 -5.28 -0.34
C VAL A 60 -2.69 -5.00 0.13
N LEU A 61 -3.70 -5.34 -0.67
CA LEU A 61 -5.09 -4.97 -0.40
C LEU A 61 -5.87 -6.01 0.43
N LYS A 62 -5.52 -7.30 0.34
CA LYS A 62 -6.28 -8.40 0.94
C LYS A 62 -5.97 -8.63 2.42
N ILE A 63 -4.71 -8.48 2.85
CA ILE A 63 -4.30 -8.83 4.21
C ILE A 63 -4.96 -7.95 5.29
N ALA A 64 -5.00 -8.41 6.53
CA ALA A 64 -5.50 -7.63 7.67
C ALA A 64 -4.61 -6.40 7.94
N ASP A 65 -5.16 -5.39 8.62
CA ASP A 65 -4.42 -4.15 8.92
C ASP A 65 -3.18 -4.41 9.77
N GLU A 66 -3.28 -5.26 10.79
CA GLU A 66 -2.13 -5.65 11.62
C GLU A 66 -1.00 -6.25 10.76
N ALA A 67 -1.34 -7.20 9.88
CA ALA A 67 -0.38 -7.82 8.99
C ALA A 67 0.22 -6.82 7.98
N PHE A 68 -0.56 -5.85 7.54
CA PHE A 68 -0.10 -4.76 6.68
C PHE A 68 0.89 -3.85 7.42
N LEU A 69 0.51 -3.35 8.59
CA LEU A 69 1.33 -2.46 9.42
C LEU A 69 2.63 -3.13 9.82
N ASN A 70 2.60 -4.37 10.30
CA ASN A 70 3.81 -5.09 10.68
C ASN A 70 4.79 -5.23 9.51
N LYS A 71 4.28 -5.42 8.29
CA LYS A 71 5.12 -5.69 7.12
C LYS A 71 5.66 -4.43 6.44
N TYR A 72 4.85 -3.38 6.34
CA TYR A 72 5.16 -2.17 5.57
C TYR A 72 5.49 -0.96 6.44
N VAL A 73 5.18 -1.00 7.74
CA VAL A 73 5.37 0.15 8.64
C VAL A 73 6.32 -0.23 9.77
N MET A 74 5.93 -1.15 10.65
CA MET A 74 6.70 -1.48 11.86
C MET A 74 7.99 -2.27 11.59
N ARG A 75 8.19 -2.76 10.36
CA ARG A 75 9.43 -3.45 9.97
C ARG A 75 10.65 -2.52 9.99
N HIS A 76 10.45 -1.22 9.91
CA HIS A 76 11.53 -0.23 9.83
C HIS A 76 12.03 0.12 11.24
N SER A 77 13.36 0.15 11.42
CA SER A 77 13.98 0.52 12.71
C SER A 77 13.98 2.03 12.96
N ASP A 78 13.87 2.83 11.90
CA ASP A 78 13.76 4.28 11.96
C ASP A 78 12.37 4.69 12.48
N LYS A 79 12.33 5.26 13.69
CA LYS A 79 11.09 5.67 14.35
C LYS A 79 10.40 6.86 13.68
N GLU A 80 11.16 7.77 13.06
CA GLU A 80 10.59 8.92 12.36
C GLU A 80 9.88 8.44 11.09
N LEU A 81 10.52 7.54 10.35
CA LEU A 81 9.91 6.88 9.19
C LEU A 81 8.65 6.09 9.58
N VAL A 82 8.70 5.33 10.67
CA VAL A 82 7.51 4.61 11.18
C VAL A 82 6.37 5.58 11.47
N GLY A 83 6.67 6.71 12.13
CA GLY A 83 5.70 7.77 12.40
C GLY A 83 5.09 8.38 11.12
N GLU A 84 5.92 8.69 10.12
CA GLU A 84 5.47 9.20 8.83
C GLU A 84 4.53 8.20 8.13
N LEU A 85 4.92 6.92 8.08
CA LEU A 85 4.13 5.87 7.42
C LEU A 85 2.82 5.60 8.15
N LEU A 86 2.80 5.65 9.49
CA LEU A 86 1.57 5.57 10.28
C LEU A 86 0.65 6.75 9.98
N ALA A 87 1.18 7.98 9.95
CA ALA A 87 0.40 9.17 9.62
C ALA A 87 -0.19 9.10 8.21
N ILE A 88 0.55 8.55 7.23
CA ILE A 88 0.04 8.30 5.88
C ILE A 88 -1.09 7.26 5.90
N PHE A 89 -0.96 6.21 6.70
CA PHE A 89 -1.96 5.15 6.81
C PHE A 89 -3.26 5.62 7.49
N THR A 90 -3.20 6.59 8.39
CA THR A 90 -4.37 7.06 9.16
C THR A 90 -5.01 8.33 8.60
N ARG A 91 -4.44 8.94 7.56
CA ARG A 91 -4.71 10.34 7.16
C ARG A 91 -6.15 10.67 6.73
N ASP A 92 -7.05 9.69 6.58
CA ASP A 92 -8.45 9.91 6.20
C ASP A 92 -9.47 9.16 7.10
N HIS A 93 -9.14 8.90 8.37
CA HIS A 93 -10.14 8.43 9.36
C HIS A 93 -10.88 9.57 10.08
N ALA A 94 -10.57 10.83 9.77
CA ALA A 94 -11.26 12.00 10.30
C ALA A 94 -12.35 12.46 9.31
N SER A 95 -13.49 11.78 9.32
CA SER A 95 -14.78 12.27 8.82
C SER A 95 -15.89 11.60 9.61
#